data_AF-A0A5K0VYE9-F1
#
_entry.id   AF-A0A5K0VYE9-F1
#
_cell.length_a   1.000
_cell.length_b   1.000
_cell.length_c   1.000
_cell.angle_alpha   90.00
_cell.angle_beta   90.00
_cell.angle_gamma   90.00
#
_symmetry.space_group_name_H-M   'P 1'
#
loop_
_entity.id
_entity.type
_entity.pdbx_description
1 polymer ?
#
loop_
_entity_poly.entity_id
_entity_poly.type
_entity_poly.pdbx_seq_one_letter_code
_entity_poly.pdbx_strand_id
1 'polypeptide(L)'
;MKKYYQPRKSKRTVEIVLQGEKVPLYGAGASLTVSGNGIPDSNLNGGIPLQLEFGIRSRGYVIGKLVKTTHKKHVSCSLTVKSLKPVTLSGDACTYS
;
A
#
# COMPACT_ATOMS: atom_id res chain seq x y z
N MET A 1 -16.94 26.89 27.61
CA MET A 1 -15.91 27.01 26.55
C MET A 1 -15.37 25.68 25.98
N LYS A 2 -15.79 24.49 26.43
CA LYS A 2 -15.22 23.19 25.98
C LYS A 2 -15.58 22.71 24.55
N LYS A 3 -16.48 23.39 23.82
CA LYS A 3 -17.05 22.84 22.57
C LYS A 3 -16.12 22.87 21.35
N TYR A 4 -15.03 23.65 21.40
CA TYR A 4 -14.09 23.82 20.28
C TYR A 4 -12.62 23.55 20.66
N TYR A 5 -12.37 22.98 21.84
CA TYR A 5 -11.01 22.72 22.29
C TYR A 5 -10.50 21.40 21.73
N GLN A 6 -9.62 21.45 20.72
CA GLN A 6 -8.90 20.27 20.22
C GLN A 6 -7.60 20.09 21.03
N PRO A 7 -7.37 18.93 21.68
CA PRO A 7 -6.15 18.69 22.44
C PRO A 7 -4.90 18.74 21.56
N ARG A 8 -3.81 19.28 22.12
CA ARG A 8 -2.53 19.54 21.43
C ARG A 8 -1.86 18.31 20.81
N LYS A 9 -2.26 17.08 21.19
CA LYS A 9 -1.81 15.81 20.58
C LYS A 9 -2.99 14.90 20.27
N SER A 10 -3.68 15.18 19.16
CA SER A 10 -4.70 14.28 18.60
C SER A 10 -4.08 13.44 17.48
N LYS A 11 -3.27 12.44 17.85
CA LYS A 11 -2.88 11.38 16.91
C LYS A 11 -3.93 10.28 17.01
N ARG A 12 -4.54 9.90 15.89
CA ARG A 12 -5.46 8.77 15.80
C ARG A 12 -4.90 7.79 14.80
N THR A 13 -4.69 6.55 15.23
CA THR A 13 -4.40 5.44 14.33
C THR A 13 -5.72 5.03 13.66
N VAL A 14 -5.69 4.89 12.34
CA VAL A 14 -6.83 4.41 11.56
C VAL A 14 -6.35 3.15 10.86
N GLU A 15 -7.10 2.07 11.05
CA GLU A 15 -6.90 0.83 10.33
C GLU A 15 -7.86 0.79 9.14
N ILE A 16 -7.33 0.44 7.97
CA ILE A 16 -8.09 0.33 6.72
C ILE A 16 -7.79 -1.00 6.07
N VAL A 17 -8.83 -1.68 5.57
CA VAL A 17 -8.67 -2.90 4.77
C VAL A 17 -8.67 -2.50 3.30
N LEU A 18 -7.58 -2.81 2.60
CA LEU A 18 -7.48 -2.60 1.16
C LEU A 18 -7.75 -3.91 0.44
N GLN A 19 -8.78 -3.93 -0.42
CA GLN A 19 -9.12 -5.07 -1.25
C GLN A 19 -8.91 -4.70 -2.72
N GLY A 20 -8.03 -5.45 -3.41
CA GLY A 20 -7.87 -5.37 -4.86
C GLY A 20 -8.61 -6.52 -5.53
N GLU A 21 -9.64 -6.24 -6.31
CA GLU A 21 -10.31 -7.24 -7.15
C GLU A 21 -9.84 -7.09 -8.60
N LYS A 22 -9.49 -8.21 -9.25
CA LYS A 22 -9.06 -8.26 -10.66
C LYS A 22 -7.92 -7.27 -10.99
N VAL A 23 -6.96 -7.15 -10.09
CA VAL A 23 -5.76 -6.33 -10.31
C VAL A 23 -4.99 -6.92 -11.50
N PRO A 24 -4.87 -6.20 -12.64
CA PRO A 24 -4.24 -6.73 -13.82
C PRO A 24 -2.75 -6.93 -13.56
N LEU A 25 -2.25 -8.14 -13.76
CA LEU A 25 -0.82 -8.45 -13.70
C LEU A 25 -0.29 -8.55 -15.13
N TYR A 26 0.35 -7.49 -15.61
CA TYR A 26 0.96 -7.50 -16.93
C TYR A 26 2.22 -8.39 -16.91
N GLY A 27 2.31 -9.34 -17.84
CA GLY A 27 3.45 -10.28 -17.93
C GLY A 27 3.34 -11.52 -17.03
N ALA A 28 2.32 -11.62 -16.18
CA ALA A 28 1.98 -12.86 -15.49
C ALA A 28 1.13 -13.72 -16.43
N GLY A 29 1.70 -14.81 -16.95
CA GLY A 29 0.93 -15.79 -17.72
C GLY A 29 -0.16 -16.47 -16.87
N ALA A 30 -0.76 -17.55 -17.39
CA ALA A 30 -1.78 -18.33 -16.67
C ALA A 30 -1.29 -18.94 -15.33
N SER A 31 0.02 -18.96 -15.08
CA SER A 31 0.64 -19.38 -13.83
C SER A 31 1.66 -18.36 -13.35
N LEU A 32 1.68 -18.09 -12.04
CA LEU A 32 2.66 -17.21 -11.37
C LEU A 32 3.97 -17.93 -11.02
N THR A 33 4.21 -19.11 -11.61
CA THR A 33 5.44 -19.89 -11.42
C THR A 33 6.47 -19.51 -12.48
N VAL A 34 7.59 -18.90 -12.08
CA VAL A 34 8.77 -18.79 -12.94
C VAL A 34 9.43 -20.16 -12.99
N SER A 35 9.09 -20.97 -13.98
CA SER A 35 9.81 -22.20 -14.32
C SER A 35 10.53 -21.95 -15.63
N GLY A 36 11.83 -21.65 -15.56
CA GLY A 36 12.61 -21.30 -16.74
C GLY A 36 14.10 -21.46 -16.48
N ASN A 37 14.63 -22.62 -16.84
CA ASN A 37 16.05 -22.83 -17.05
C ASN A 37 16.56 -21.76 -18.04
N GLY A 38 17.37 -20.78 -17.60
CA GLY A 38 18.01 -19.87 -18.56
C GLY A 38 18.57 -18.54 -18.07
N ILE A 39 18.27 -18.07 -16.85
CA ILE A 39 18.89 -16.85 -16.30
C ILE A 39 19.32 -17.12 -14.86
N PRO A 40 20.63 -17.24 -14.58
CA PRO A 40 21.12 -17.38 -13.22
C PRO A 40 21.21 -16.00 -12.59
N ASP A 41 20.09 -15.43 -12.17
CA ASP A 41 20.11 -14.47 -11.07
C ASP A 41 19.80 -15.24 -9.79
N SER A 42 20.83 -15.47 -8.99
CA SER A 42 20.85 -16.30 -7.79
C SER A 42 20.00 -15.76 -6.61
N ASN A 43 18.99 -14.93 -6.88
CA ASN A 43 18.09 -14.33 -5.89
C ASN A 43 16.60 -14.52 -6.18
N LEU A 44 16.19 -15.06 -7.33
CA LEU A 44 14.78 -15.24 -7.66
C LEU A 44 14.26 -16.59 -7.13
N ASN A 45 13.95 -16.63 -5.83
CA ASN A 45 13.29 -17.75 -5.13
C ASN A 45 11.84 -18.01 -5.61
N GLY A 46 11.65 -18.25 -6.90
CA GLY A 46 10.41 -18.71 -7.54
C GLY A 46 9.23 -17.76 -7.49
N GLY A 47 9.44 -16.46 -7.20
CA GLY A 47 8.37 -15.47 -7.07
C GLY A 47 8.59 -14.26 -7.98
N ILE A 48 7.48 -13.63 -8.38
CA ILE A 48 7.47 -12.45 -9.23
C ILE A 48 7.52 -11.21 -8.32
N PRO A 49 8.58 -10.38 -8.41
CA PRO A 49 8.64 -9.10 -7.71
C PRO A 49 7.66 -8.12 -8.35
N LEU A 50 6.79 -7.54 -7.53
CA LEU A 50 5.83 -6.51 -7.91
C LEU A 50 6.01 -5.27 -7.02
N GLN A 51 5.58 -4.13 -7.54
CA GLN A 51 5.43 -2.90 -6.79
C GLN A 51 3.95 -2.53 -6.72
N LEU A 52 3.41 -2.43 -5.51
CA LEU A 52 2.06 -1.97 -5.27
C LEU A 52 2.10 -0.47 -4.97
N GLU A 53 1.48 0.32 -5.84
CA GLU A 53 1.36 1.77 -5.68
C GLU A 53 -0.08 2.19 -5.43
N PHE A 54 -0.30 2.98 -4.38
CA PHE A 54 -1.62 3.55 -4.09
C PHE A 54 -1.52 4.91 -3.39
N GLY A 55 -2.55 5.73 -3.54
CA GLY A 55 -2.64 7.05 -2.93
C GLY A 55 -3.62 7.09 -1.75
N ILE A 56 -3.19 7.64 -0.62
CA ILE A 56 -4.04 7.95 0.53
C ILE A 56 -4.37 9.45 0.50
N ARG A 57 -5.66 9.79 0.61
CA ARG A 57 -6.12 11.18 0.70
C ARG A 57 -6.88 11.40 2.01
N SER A 58 -6.29 12.16 2.93
CA SER A 58 -6.95 12.57 4.17
C SER A 58 -7.43 14.02 4.08
N ARG A 59 -8.55 14.33 4.75
CA ARG A 59 -9.16 15.66 4.77
C ARG A 59 -9.53 16.01 6.21
N GLY A 60 -9.12 17.20 6.66
CA GLY A 60 -9.39 17.70 8.00
C GLY A 60 -10.04 19.07 7.96
N TYR A 61 -11.00 19.32 8.84
CA TYR A 61 -11.63 20.63 9.03
C TYR A 61 -11.02 21.26 10.27
N VAL A 62 -10.15 22.26 10.08
CA VAL A 62 -9.38 22.87 11.18
C VAL A 62 -10.16 24.02 11.83
N ILE A 63 -10.98 24.73 11.05
CA ILE A 63 -11.87 25.81 11.52
C ILE A 63 -13.23 25.64 10.84
N GLY A 64 -14.11 24.86 11.46
CA GLY A 64 -15.45 24.58 10.92
C GLY A 64 -15.40 24.12 9.46
N LYS A 65 -16.38 24.52 8.65
CA LYS A 65 -16.37 24.23 7.20
C LYS A 65 -15.51 25.21 6.39
N LEU A 66 -14.96 26.26 7.01
CA LEU A 66 -14.24 27.34 6.34
C LEU A 66 -12.83 26.91 5.93
N VAL A 67 -12.11 26.22 6.82
CA VAL A 67 -10.73 25.79 6.54
C VAL A 67 -10.65 24.28 6.47
N LYS A 68 -10.38 23.79 5.26
CA LYS A 68 -10.23 22.36 4.96
C LYS A 68 -8.80 22.06 4.53
N THR A 69 -8.07 21.31 5.34
CA THR A 69 -6.77 20.75 4.97
C THR A 69 -6.98 19.46 4.19
N THR A 70 -6.17 19.23 3.18
CA THR A 70 -6.14 17.97 2.44
C THR A 70 -4.69 17.51 2.37
N HIS A 71 -4.43 16.32 2.86
CA HIS A 71 -3.12 15.68 2.71
C HIS A 71 -3.25 14.53 1.73
N LYS A 72 -2.28 14.42 0.85
CA LYS A 72 -2.10 13.30 -0.05
C LYS A 72 -0.81 12.61 0.35
N LYS A 73 -0.84 11.30 0.39
CA LYS A 73 0.32 10.45 0.63
C LYS A 73 0.36 9.41 -0.47
N HIS A 74 1.49 9.30 -1.16
CA HIS A 74 1.72 8.20 -2.06
C HIS A 74 2.41 7.08 -1.30
N VAL A 75 1.93 5.86 -1.46
CA VAL A 75 2.47 4.67 -0.82
C VAL A 75 2.95 3.73 -1.91
N SER A 76 4.21 3.32 -1.82
CA SER A 76 4.83 2.34 -2.70
C SER A 76 5.36 1.20 -1.85
N CYS A 77 4.87 -0.01 -2.09
CA CYS A 77 5.26 -1.22 -1.36
C CYS A 77 5.88 -2.25 -2.29
N SER A 78 7.03 -2.81 -1.91
CA SER A 78 7.63 -3.96 -2.60
C SER A 78 7.00 -5.26 -2.10
N LEU A 79 6.64 -6.16 -3.01
CA LEU A 79 6.10 -7.47 -2.64
C LEU A 79 6.49 -8.54 -3.66
N THR A 80 6.70 -9.76 -3.18
CA THR A 80 7.06 -10.90 -4.03
C THR A 80 5.93 -11.91 -4.04
N VAL A 81 5.26 -12.08 -5.18
CA VAL A 81 4.15 -13.03 -5.33
C VAL A 81 4.69 -14.38 -5.78
N LYS A 82 4.48 -15.40 -4.96
CA LYS A 82 4.89 -16.80 -5.26
C LYS A 82 3.73 -17.70 -5.69
N SER A 83 2.49 -17.33 -5.34
CA SER A 83 1.30 -18.11 -5.64
C SER A 83 0.05 -17.24 -5.61
N LEU A 84 -1.08 -17.76 -6.07
CA LEU A 84 -2.41 -17.11 -5.99
C LEU A 84 -2.99 -17.03 -4.57
N LYS A 85 -2.22 -17.43 -3.55
CA LYS A 85 -2.61 -17.32 -2.15
C LYS A 85 -2.46 -15.86 -1.67
N PRO A 86 -3.18 -15.47 -0.60
CA PRO A 86 -2.99 -14.16 0.01
C PRO A 86 -1.52 -13.91 0.33
N VAL A 87 -1.01 -12.74 -0.09
CA VAL A 87 0.36 -12.31 0.19
C VAL A 87 0.33 -11.36 1.38
N THR A 88 1.10 -11.68 2.41
CA THR A 88 1.31 -10.79 3.56
C THR A 88 2.42 -9.81 3.24
N LEU A 89 2.15 -8.51 3.38
CA LEU A 89 3.18 -7.47 3.30
C LEU A 89 3.86 -7.31 4.67
N SER A 90 5.20 -7.32 4.69
CA SER A 90 5.95 -6.93 5.89
C SER A 90 5.86 -5.42 6.12
N GLY A 91 5.87 -4.98 7.38
CA GLY A 91 5.66 -3.58 7.75
C GLY A 91 6.75 -2.60 7.25
N ASP A 92 7.93 -3.11 6.92
CA ASP A 92 9.08 -2.38 6.37
C ASP A 92 9.12 -2.34 4.84
N ALA A 93 8.19 -3.01 4.17
CA ALA A 93 8.16 -3.11 2.71
C ALA A 93 7.65 -1.83 2.00
N CYS A 94 7.10 -0.88 2.75
CA CYS A 94 6.41 0.29 2.20
C CYS A 94 7.13 1.61 2.47
N THR A 95 7.15 2.48 1.46
CA THR A 95 7.66 3.85 1.53
C THR A 95 6.52 4.86 1.34
N TYR A 96 6.63 6.02 1.99
CA TYR A 96 5.58 7.05 2.03
C TYR A 96 6.13 8.40 1.55
N SER A 97 5.65 8.94 0.43
CA SER A 97 5.92 10.31 -0.01
C SER A 97 4.73 11.23 0.23
#